data_AF-A0A1V6NU85-F1
#
_entry.id   AF-A0A1V6NU85-F1
#
_cell.length_a   1.000
_cell.length_b   1.000
_cell.length_c   1.000
_cell.angle_alpha   90.00
_cell.angle_beta   90.00
_cell.angle_gamma   90.00
#
_symmetry.space_group_name_H-M   'P 1'
#
loop_
_entity.id
_entity.type
_entity.pdbx_description
1 polymer ?
#
loop_
_entity_poly.entity_id
_entity_poly.type
_entity_poly.pdbx_seq_one_letter_code
_entity_poly.pdbx_strand_id
1 'polypeptide(L)' 'MSLWSSYRGLTPKTRALFGIGVMAWAGIGLWTTPQVENALGMQPSKEEQDALDRKLAVRVSRIGGQEGETSDTRAN' A
#
# COMPACT_ATOMS: atom_id res chain seq x y z
N MET A 1 15.47 23.37 -23.71
CA MET A 1 14.43 23.69 -22.70
C MET A 1 14.11 22.40 -21.95
N SER A 2 14.17 22.41 -20.62
CA SER A 2 13.81 21.23 -19.81
C SER A 2 12.29 21.02 -19.85
N LEU A 3 11.85 19.75 -19.89
CA LEU A 3 10.43 19.37 -19.79
C LEU A 3 9.76 19.97 -18.53
N TRP A 4 10.54 20.13 -17.45
CA TRP A 4 10.11 20.78 -16.21
C TRP A 4 9.77 22.27 -16.40
N SER A 5 10.55 22.98 -17.22
CA SER A 5 10.30 24.38 -17.53
C SER A 5 9.01 24.57 -18.32
N SER A 6 8.75 23.67 -19.28
CA SER A 6 7.51 23.69 -20.07
C SER A 6 6.28 23.40 -19.22
N TYR A 7 6.36 22.44 -18.29
CA TYR A 7 5.26 22.13 -17.36
C TYR A 7 4.96 23.29 -16.40
N ARG A 8 6.01 23.96 -15.89
CA ARG A 8 5.84 25.10 -14.98
C ARG A 8 5.33 26.37 -15.69
N GLY A 9 5.57 26.49 -16.99
CA GLY A 9 5.05 27.58 -17.83
C GLY A 9 3.57 27.45 -18.21
N LEU A 10 2.94 26.30 -17.95
CA LEU A 10 1.50 26.10 -18.16
C LEU A 10 0.67 26.86 -17.12
N THR A 11 -0.52 27.31 -17.52
CA THR A 11 -1.47 27.94 -16.61
C THR A 11 -1.90 26.95 -15.50
N PRO A 12 -2.19 27.43 -14.27
CA PRO A 12 -2.50 26.56 -13.14
C PRO A 12 -3.63 25.57 -13.40
N LYS A 13 -4.66 25.98 -14.17
CA LYS A 13 -5.79 25.13 -14.55
C LYS A 13 -5.37 23.96 -15.45
N THR A 14 -4.53 24.21 -16.44
CA THR A 14 -4.03 23.17 -17.35
C THR A 14 -3.15 22.16 -16.62
N ARG A 15 -2.35 22.62 -15.64
CA ARG A 15 -1.55 21.73 -14.79
C ARG A 15 -2.42 20.84 -13.91
N ALA A 16 -3.47 21.40 -13.31
CA ALA A 16 -4.43 20.64 -12.52
C ALA A 16 -5.16 19.60 -13.37
N LEU A 17 -5.65 19.99 -14.56
CA LEU A 17 -6.32 19.08 -15.49
C LEU A 17 -5.40 17.93 -15.93
N PHE A 18 -4.14 18.24 -16.27
CA PHE A 18 -3.15 17.24 -16.64
C PHE A 18 -2.85 16.28 -15.47
N GLY A 19 -2.66 16.82 -14.26
CA GLY A 19 -2.43 16.00 -13.07
C GLY A 19 -3.60 15.08 -12.75
N ILE A 20 -4.84 15.57 -12.86
CA ILE A 20 -6.06 14.76 -12.70
C ILE A 20 -6.13 13.69 -13.78
N GLY A 21 -5.82 14.01 -15.04
CA GLY A 21 -5.79 13.05 -16.13
C GLY A 21 -4.79 11.91 -15.89
N VAL A 22 -3.57 12.24 -15.44
CA VAL A 22 -2.55 11.24 -15.10
C VAL A 22 -2.99 10.38 -13.92
N MET A 23 -3.58 10.98 -12.88
CA MET A 23 -4.08 10.23 -11.72
C MET A 23 -5.27 9.33 -12.07
N ALA A 24 -6.18 9.80 -12.92
CA ALA A 24 -7.28 8.99 -13.44
C ALA A 24 -6.76 7.82 -14.28
N TRP A 25 -5.78 8.06 -15.16
CA TRP A 25 -5.14 7.00 -15.96
C TRP A 25 -4.43 5.96 -15.09
N ALA A 26 -3.67 6.41 -14.08
CA ALA A 26 -3.02 5.54 -13.11
C ALA A 26 -4.04 4.74 -12.29
N GLY A 27 -5.14 5.37 -11.86
CA GLY A 27 -6.23 4.71 -11.13
C GLY A 27 -6.93 3.64 -11.97
N ILE A 28 -7.18 3.91 -13.26
CA ILE A 28 -7.69 2.90 -14.19
C ILE A 28 -6.68 1.76 -14.34
N GLY A 29 -5.39 2.06 -14.54
CA GLY A 29 -4.33 1.05 -14.63
C GLY A 29 -4.26 0.15 -13.39
N LEU A 30 -4.39 0.73 -12.19
CA LEU A 30 -4.42 -0.02 -10.94
C LEU A 30 -5.71 -0.82 -10.76
N TRP A 31 -6.87 -0.29 -11.19
CA TRP A 31 -8.12 -1.03 -11.17
C TRP A 31 -8.12 -2.19 -12.17
N THR A 32 -7.35 -2.09 -13.25
CA THR A 32 -7.14 -3.20 -14.19
C THR A 32 -6.17 -4.25 -13.67
N THR A 33 -5.45 -4.04 -12.56
CA THR A 33 -4.52 -5.04 -11.98
C THR A 33 -5.08 -6.46 -11.85
N PRO A 34 -6.32 -6.70 -11.36
CA PRO A 34 -6.89 -8.06 -11.33
C PRO A 34 -7.18 -8.62 -12.73
N GLN A 35 -7.49 -7.78 -13.73
CA GLN A 35 -7.66 -8.22 -15.11
C GLN A 35 -6.33 -8.44 -15.82
N VAL A 36 -5.30 -7.71 -15.44
CA VAL A 36 -3.93 -7.89 -15.93
C VAL A 36 -3.34 -9.18 -15.36
N GLU A 37 -3.59 -9.54 -14.09
CA GLU A 37 -3.24 -10.85 -13.52
C GLU A 37 -3.96 -12.00 -14.24
N ASN A 38 -5.26 -11.84 -14.56
CA ASN A 38 -6.02 -12.82 -15.36
C ASN A 38 -5.49 -12.95 -16.79
N ALA A 39 -5.14 -11.84 -17.44
CA ALA A 39 -4.63 -11.82 -18.81
C ALA A 39 -3.17 -12.30 -18.92
N LEU A 40 -2.37 -12.12 -17.87
CA LEU A 40 -1.01 -12.64 -17.74
C LEU A 40 -0.97 -14.11 -17.27
N GLY A 41 -2.12 -14.74 -17.00
CA GLY A 41 -2.22 -16.13 -16.57
C GLY A 41 -1.76 -16.40 -15.14
N MET A 42 -1.56 -15.34 -14.33
CA MET A 42 -1.21 -15.42 -12.91
C MET A 42 -2.47 -15.30 -12.05
N GLN A 43 -3.49 -16.08 -12.35
CA GLN A 43 -4.64 -16.24 -11.46
C GLN A 43 -4.25 -17.25 -10.38
N PRO A 44 -3.99 -16.84 -9.11
CA PRO A 44 -3.75 -17.81 -8.06
C PRO A 44 -5.00 -18.68 -7.92
N SER A 45 -4.81 -20.00 -7.97
CA SER A 45 -5.91 -20.95 -7.85
C SER A 45 -6.62 -20.74 -6.51
N LYS A 46 -7.89 -21.14 -6.39
CA LYS A 46 -8.66 -20.96 -5.14
C LYS A 46 -7.93 -21.55 -3.92
N GLU A 47 -7.15 -22.61 -4.12
CA GLU A 47 -6.33 -23.23 -3.06
C GLU A 47 -5.16 -22.35 -2.60
N GLU A 48 -4.55 -21.58 -3.51
CA GLU A 48 -3.46 -20.66 -3.20
C GLU A 48 -3.95 -19.43 -2.45
N GLN A 49 -5.16 -18.95 -2.75
CA GLN A 49 -5.83 -17.90 -1.99
C GLN A 49 -6.15 -18.36 -0.56
N ASP A 50 -6.72 -19.56 -0.40
CA ASP A 50 -6.98 -20.15 0.93
C ASP A 50 -5.68 -20.41 1.71
N ALA A 51 -4.60 -20.79 1.03
CA ALA A 51 -3.28 -20.94 1.65
C ALA A 51 -2.69 -19.58 2.06
N LEU A 52 -2.91 -18.52 1.29
CA LEU A 52 -2.46 -17.17 1.58
C LEU A 52 -3.26 -16.56 2.75
N ASP A 53 -4.57 -16.71 2.78
CA ASP A 53 -5.43 -16.25 3.89
C ASP A 53 -5.05 -16.93 5.21
N ARG A 54 -4.75 -18.23 5.17
CA ARG A 54 -4.21 -18.96 6.33
C ARG A 54 -2.84 -18.43 6.77
N LYS A 55 -1.97 -18.03 5.84
CA LYS A 55 -0.65 -17.45 6.12
C LYS A 55 -0.70 -15.99 6.59
N LEU A 56 -1.69 -15.22 6.13
CA LEU A 56 -1.89 -13.82 6.51
C LEU A 56 -2.62 -13.69 7.85
N ALA A 57 -3.34 -14.73 8.29
CA ALA A 57 -3.97 -14.83 9.60
C ALA A 57 -2.97 -14.97 10.79
N VAL A 58 -1.70 -14.60 10.61
CA VAL A 58 -0.72 -14.54 11.71
C VAL A 58 -1.19 -13.48 12.70
N ARG A 59 -1.71 -13.95 13.84
CA ARG A 59 -2.09 -13.11 14.97
C ARG A 59 -0.83 -12.54 15.60
N VAL A 60 -0.48 -11.31 15.25
CA VAL A 60 0.54 -10.54 15.97
C VAL A 60 -0.04 -10.19 17.33
N SER A 61 0.20 -11.05 18.32
CA SER A 61 0.00 -10.70 19.72
C SER A 61 1.13 -9.77 20.12
N ARG A 62 0.81 -8.51 20.47
CA ARG A 62 1.75 -7.63 21.15
C ARG A 62 1.98 -8.25 22.52
N ILE A 63 3.08 -8.99 22.67
CA ILE A 63 3.54 -9.47 23.97
C ILE A 63 3.72 -8.21 24.83
N GLY A 64 2.92 -8.10 25.89
CA GLY A 64 2.93 -6.98 26.81
C GLY A 64 4.35 -6.69 27.27
N GLY A 65 4.72 -5.41 27.26
CA GLY A 65 5.90 -4.97 27.98
C GLY A 65 5.70 -5.31 29.45
N GLN A 66 6.38 -6.36 29.91
CA GLN A 66 6.74 -6.48 31.31
C GLN A 66 7.80 -5.41 31.57
N GLU A 67 7.35 -4.19 31.84
CA GLU A 67 8.15 -3.25 32.61
C GLU A 67 8.26 -3.82 34.01
N GLY A 68 9.50 -4.15 34.37
CA GLY A 68 9.82 -4.71 35.67
C GLY A 68 9.51 -3.71 36.78
N GLU A 69 8.76 -4.17 37.77
CA GLU A 69 8.73 -3.56 39.09
C GLU A 69 9.02 -4.63 40.14
N THR A 70 10.18 -5.29 39.97
CA THR A 70 10.90 -5.90 41.08
C THR A 70 11.72 -4.79 41.74
N SER A 71 11.14 -4.05 42.68
CA SER A 71 11.87 -3.35 43.75
C SER A 71 10.88 -2.59 44.63
N ASP A 72 10.28 -3.25 45.62
CA ASP A 72 10.42 -2.78 47.00
C ASP A 72 9.97 -3.85 48.02
N THR A 73 10.87 -4.80 48.28
CA THR A 73 10.88 -5.55 49.54
C THR A 73 12.28 -5.42 50.09
N ARG A 74 12.61 -4.28 50.70
CA ARG A 74 13.62 -4.21 51.77
C ARG A 74 13.56 -2.89 52.54
N ALA A 75 13.21 -3.04 53.83
CA ALA A 75 13.57 -2.20 54.97
C ALA A 75 12.76 -0.91 55.22
N ASN A 76 11.64 -1.04 55.94
CA ASN A 76 11.48 -0.65 57.36
C ASN A 76 10.02 -0.89 57.78
#